data_AF-A0A3D3PE47-F1
#
_entry.id   AF-A0A3D3PE47-F1
#
_cell.length_a   1.000
_cell.length_b   1.000
_cell.length_c   1.000
_cell.angle_alpha   90.00
_cell.angle_beta   90.00
_cell.angle_gamma   90.00
#
_symmetry.space_group_name_H-M   'P 1'
#
loop_
_entity.id
_entity.type
_entity.pdbx_description
1 polymer ?
#
loop_
_entity_poly.entity_id
_entity_poly.type
_entity_poly.pdbx_seq_one_letter_code
_entity_poly.pdbx_strand_id
1 'polypeptide(L)'
;FPLGVILEPERQNDIVQSYIRMYEQRHWLGDAALDQRVMIGRHETVTITDAYLKGFQDFDVKKAYEGMKKNALEATMLPWRNGPLTELDSVYQSKGFFPALRLGEKEWVPRVHPSEKRQAVAVTLEHSYDDWCLAQMAKSLNKMDDYDFFLKRSHNYQNLYDPRIGFMAPKSADGNWVFSEKELDPIWSGGQGGRAYYTETNAWTYTFQVQHDVAGLINLMGGKDQFVNKLDALFQEQFGGKGRKVEFLKQFPDGTGLIGQYNHGNQPGFHISYLYNYAGKPWKTQRRVRDIMKIWYNDGPLGICGDEDEGELSSWYVFSAMGFYPVCPGKPVYDIGSPIFEKTIINVGKNKTFLIEARNVSAKNKYIQSAQLNGKSLNVPWFTHADLVKGGTLVFQMGPRPNEQWGSNP
;
A
#
# COMPACT_ATOMS: atom_id res chain seq x y z
N PHE A 1 2.69 10.74 -4.83
CA PHE A 1 3.98 10.55 -5.56
C PHE A 1 3.87 9.85 -6.92
N PRO A 2 3.36 8.61 -7.06
CA PRO A 2 3.45 7.86 -8.31
C PRO A 2 2.79 8.51 -9.54
N LEU A 3 1.71 9.28 -9.33
CA LEU A 3 1.05 10.05 -10.39
C LEU A 3 1.91 11.21 -10.86
N GLY A 4 2.55 11.91 -9.92
CA GLY A 4 3.46 13.00 -10.21
C GLY A 4 4.66 12.55 -11.05
N VAL A 5 5.11 11.30 -10.90
CA VAL A 5 6.19 10.74 -11.73
C VAL A 5 5.79 10.66 -13.21
N ILE A 6 4.50 10.57 -13.51
CA ILE A 6 3.97 10.57 -14.87
C ILE A 6 3.71 12.02 -15.36
N LEU A 7 3.06 12.83 -14.53
CA LEU A 7 2.51 14.12 -14.95
C LEU A 7 3.42 15.32 -14.69
N GLU A 8 4.22 15.27 -13.62
CA GLU A 8 5.10 16.35 -13.15
C GLU A 8 6.49 15.82 -12.76
N PRO A 9 7.20 15.13 -13.67
CA PRO A 9 8.43 14.41 -13.32
C PRO A 9 9.54 15.30 -12.73
N GLU A 10 9.73 16.50 -13.26
CA GLU A 10 10.73 17.46 -12.75
C GLU A 10 10.44 17.86 -11.30
N ARG A 11 9.16 18.13 -10.98
CA ARG A 11 8.72 18.43 -9.61
C ARG A 11 8.96 17.26 -8.67
N GLN A 12 8.77 16.02 -9.12
CA GLN A 12 9.07 14.85 -8.28
C GLN A 12 10.57 14.74 -7.97
N ASN A 13 11.42 15.07 -8.95
CA ASN A 13 12.86 15.11 -8.74
C ASN A 13 13.25 16.18 -7.70
N ASP A 14 12.64 17.37 -7.76
CA ASP A 14 12.84 18.42 -6.76
C ASP A 14 12.39 18.01 -5.35
N ILE A 15 11.30 17.24 -5.23
CA ILE A 15 10.84 16.71 -3.94
C ILE A 15 11.86 15.69 -3.39
N VAL A 16 12.34 14.77 -4.22
CA VAL A 16 13.40 13.81 -3.83
C VAL A 16 14.67 14.55 -3.37
N GLN A 17 15.10 15.56 -4.11
CA GLN A 17 16.23 16.39 -3.72
C GLN A 17 15.99 17.13 -2.40
N SER A 18 14.74 17.48 -2.11
CA SER A 18 14.37 18.10 -0.83
C SER A 18 14.49 17.13 0.34
N TYR A 19 14.12 15.85 0.18
CA TYR A 19 14.39 14.83 1.20
C TYR A 19 15.90 14.68 1.47
N ILE A 20 16.72 14.69 0.42
CA ILE A 20 18.18 14.60 0.56
C ILE A 20 18.74 15.81 1.34
N ARG A 21 18.28 17.03 1.02
CA ARG A 21 18.65 18.24 1.77
C ARG A 21 18.22 18.17 3.23
N MET A 22 17.04 17.62 3.53
CA MET A 22 16.60 17.39 4.91
C MET A 22 17.55 16.45 5.65
N TYR A 23 17.98 15.37 5.00
CA TYR A 23 18.97 14.47 5.58
C TYR A 23 20.31 15.14 5.87
N GLU A 24 20.81 15.98 4.97
CA GLU A 24 22.05 16.73 5.18
C GLU A 24 21.97 17.68 6.38
N GLN A 25 20.81 18.31 6.59
CA GLN A 25 20.60 19.29 7.66
C GLN A 25 20.22 18.67 9.00
N ARG A 26 19.51 17.54 8.99
CA ARG A 26 18.85 16.95 10.18
C ARG A 26 19.32 15.54 10.51
N HIS A 27 20.21 14.97 9.70
CA HIS A 27 20.79 13.64 9.85
C HIS A 27 19.83 12.44 9.72
N TRP A 28 18.56 12.67 9.38
CA TRP A 28 17.53 11.66 9.09
C TRP A 28 16.81 12.04 7.80
N LEU A 29 16.50 11.08 6.92
CA LEU A 29 15.58 11.35 5.82
C LEU A 29 14.16 11.50 6.37
N GLY A 30 13.38 12.41 5.78
CA GLY A 30 11.97 12.62 6.11
C GLY A 30 11.67 13.85 6.98
N ASP A 31 10.37 14.05 7.22
CA ASP A 31 9.66 15.17 7.89
C ASP A 31 9.63 16.53 7.16
N ALA A 32 8.93 16.57 6.02
CA ALA A 32 8.18 17.76 5.57
C ALA A 32 6.73 17.55 6.06
N ALA A 33 6.08 18.38 6.88
CA ALA A 33 5.99 19.84 6.81
C ALA A 33 5.85 20.55 8.19
N LEU A 34 5.98 19.83 9.33
CA LEU A 34 5.56 20.36 10.65
C LEU A 34 6.57 20.22 11.81
N ASP A 35 7.86 19.99 11.52
CA ASP A 35 8.90 19.83 12.56
C ASP A 35 8.67 18.64 13.53
N GLN A 36 7.71 17.77 13.20
CA GLN A 36 7.33 16.58 13.95
C GLN A 36 7.00 15.44 12.99
N ARG A 37 7.47 14.22 13.33
CA ARG A 37 7.08 13.01 12.61
C ARG A 37 5.63 12.67 12.91
N VAL A 38 4.87 12.42 11.87
CA VAL A 38 3.46 12.01 11.91
C VAL A 38 3.37 10.60 11.32
N MET A 39 2.44 9.79 11.81
CA MET A 39 2.20 8.42 11.34
C MET A 39 3.37 7.45 11.59
N ILE A 40 3.47 6.41 10.75
CA ILE A 40 4.39 5.28 10.84
C ILE A 40 5.16 5.09 9.52
N GLY A 41 6.05 4.09 9.45
CA GLY A 41 6.81 3.77 8.24
C GLY A 41 7.93 4.75 7.90
N ARG A 42 8.75 4.38 6.92
CA ARG A 42 9.86 5.18 6.35
C ARG A 42 9.68 5.30 4.84
N HIS A 43 8.49 5.72 4.45
CA HIS A 43 8.01 5.75 3.06
C HIS A 43 8.71 6.79 2.17
N GLU A 44 9.54 7.66 2.72
CA GLU A 44 10.52 8.41 1.93
C GLU A 44 11.43 7.47 1.12
N THR A 45 11.75 6.30 1.68
CA THR A 45 12.46 5.22 1.00
C THR A 45 11.69 4.72 -0.22
N VAL A 46 10.37 4.53 -0.07
CA VAL A 46 9.47 4.11 -1.15
C VAL A 46 9.43 5.15 -2.26
N THR A 47 9.23 6.42 -1.91
CA THR A 47 9.20 7.53 -2.87
C THR A 47 10.49 7.66 -3.67
N ILE A 48 11.64 7.65 -3.00
CA ILE A 48 12.95 7.76 -3.65
C ILE A 48 13.20 6.54 -4.56
N THR A 49 12.88 5.34 -4.07
CA THR A 49 13.05 4.10 -4.84
C THR A 49 12.16 4.07 -6.08
N ASP A 50 10.89 4.46 -5.95
CA ASP A 50 9.93 4.51 -7.06
C ASP A 50 10.38 5.47 -8.16
N ALA A 51 10.83 6.67 -7.78
CA ALA A 51 11.39 7.65 -8.70
C ALA A 51 12.63 7.07 -9.42
N TYR A 52 13.59 6.55 -8.66
CA TYR A 52 14.85 6.02 -9.20
C TYR A 52 14.62 4.88 -10.21
N LEU A 53 13.76 3.92 -9.87
CA LEU A 53 13.48 2.75 -10.71
C LEU A 53 12.62 3.08 -11.94
N LYS A 54 11.95 4.23 -11.94
CA LYS A 54 11.25 4.78 -13.11
C LYS A 54 12.13 5.68 -13.97
N GLY A 55 13.42 5.82 -13.62
CA GLY A 55 14.41 6.55 -14.40
C GLY A 55 14.57 8.02 -14.01
N PHE A 56 13.97 8.44 -12.90
CA PHE A 56 14.15 9.78 -12.34
C PHE A 56 15.30 9.70 -11.33
N GLN A 57 16.49 10.09 -11.77
CA GLN A 57 17.75 9.87 -11.04
C GLN A 57 18.59 11.15 -10.94
N ASP A 58 18.02 12.31 -11.23
CA ASP A 58 18.71 13.61 -11.26
C ASP A 58 18.81 14.21 -9.85
N PHE A 59 19.38 13.44 -8.92
CA PHE A 59 19.59 13.81 -7.53
C PHE A 59 20.85 13.11 -7.00
N ASP A 60 21.32 13.47 -5.80
CA ASP A 60 22.46 12.77 -5.18
C ASP A 60 22.04 11.36 -4.71
N VAL A 61 22.08 10.40 -5.63
CA VAL A 61 21.72 8.99 -5.42
C VAL A 61 22.54 8.35 -4.29
N LYS A 62 23.81 8.72 -4.17
CA LYS A 62 24.69 8.18 -3.13
C LYS A 62 24.25 8.67 -1.75
N LYS A 63 23.98 9.97 -1.63
CA LYS A 63 23.51 10.58 -0.39
C LYS A 63 22.10 10.12 -0.02
N ALA A 64 21.22 9.95 -1.00
CA ALA A 64 19.90 9.37 -0.81
C ALA A 64 20.00 7.96 -0.21
N TYR A 65 20.80 7.08 -0.83
CA TYR A 65 21.01 5.72 -0.34
C TYR A 65 21.63 5.67 1.07
N GLU A 66 22.62 6.54 1.33
CA GLU A 66 23.22 6.71 2.66
C GLU A 66 22.15 7.01 3.72
N GLY A 67 21.29 7.99 3.45
CA GLY A 67 20.20 8.35 4.35
C GLY A 67 19.16 7.24 4.51
N MET A 68 18.79 6.54 3.43
CA MET A 68 17.78 5.47 3.48
C MET A 68 18.29 4.31 4.35
N LYS A 69 19.54 3.91 4.13
CA LYS A 69 20.20 2.87 4.93
C LYS A 69 20.35 3.28 6.38
N LYS A 70 20.73 4.53 6.65
CA LYS A 70 20.82 5.04 8.03
C LYS A 70 19.46 5.03 8.72
N ASN A 71 18.39 5.50 8.06
CA ASN A 71 17.04 5.44 8.61
C ASN A 71 16.63 4.01 8.97
N ALA A 72 16.87 3.05 8.06
CA ALA A 72 16.47 1.64 8.25
C ALA A 72 17.27 0.88 9.32
N LEU A 73 18.46 1.37 9.70
CA LEU A 73 19.36 0.70 10.64
C LEU A 73 19.49 1.43 11.99
N GLU A 74 19.34 2.75 12.01
CA GLU A 74 19.68 3.57 13.17
C GLU A 74 18.51 4.44 13.67
N ALA A 75 17.45 4.62 12.88
CA ALA A 75 16.31 5.41 13.29
C ALA A 75 15.24 4.54 13.96
N THR A 76 14.56 5.10 14.97
CA THR A 76 13.43 4.41 15.60
C THR A 76 12.26 4.24 14.62
N MET A 77 11.59 3.09 14.75
CA MET A 77 10.35 2.72 14.09
C MET A 77 9.12 3.18 14.87
N LEU A 78 9.29 3.78 16.06
CA LEU A 78 8.21 4.26 16.91
C LEU A 78 7.26 5.20 16.15
N PRO A 79 5.93 4.98 16.20
CA PRO A 79 4.96 5.91 15.64
C PRO A 79 5.17 7.33 16.18
N TRP A 80 5.08 8.33 15.32
CA TRP A 80 5.12 9.75 15.70
C TRP A 80 6.40 10.20 16.45
N ARG A 81 7.51 9.51 16.18
CA ARG A 81 8.82 9.79 16.78
C ARG A 81 9.93 9.67 15.74
N ASN A 82 10.83 10.65 15.75
CA ASN A 82 12.09 10.58 15.02
C ASN A 82 13.28 10.50 16.00
N GLY A 83 14.45 10.10 15.50
CA GLY A 83 15.66 9.95 16.30
C GLY A 83 16.16 8.51 16.40
N PRO A 84 17.12 8.22 17.30
CA PRO A 84 17.83 6.95 17.34
C PRO A 84 16.94 5.79 17.77
N LEU A 85 17.37 4.56 17.49
CA LEU A 85 16.75 3.32 17.97
C LEU A 85 16.43 3.34 19.48
N THR A 86 15.47 2.50 19.84
CA THR A 86 15.05 2.16 21.20
C THR A 86 15.16 0.65 21.41
N GLU A 87 14.90 0.22 22.64
CA GLU A 87 14.86 -1.18 23.03
C GLU A 87 13.80 -1.99 22.24
N LEU A 88 12.74 -1.34 21.76
CA LEU A 88 11.72 -2.00 20.92
C LEU A 88 12.25 -2.30 19.51
N ASP A 89 13.04 -1.39 18.95
CA ASP A 89 13.62 -1.54 17.62
C ASP A 89 14.60 -2.73 17.57
N SER A 90 15.29 -3.00 18.70
CA SER A 90 16.17 -4.18 18.85
C SER A 90 15.41 -5.51 18.74
N VAL A 91 14.13 -5.55 19.12
CA VAL A 91 13.28 -6.73 18.92
C VAL A 91 12.97 -6.93 17.44
N TYR A 92 12.67 -5.86 16.69
CA TYR A 92 12.51 -5.97 15.25
C TYR A 92 13.78 -6.45 14.56
N GLN A 93 14.94 -5.89 14.92
CA GLN A 93 16.24 -6.28 14.33
C GLN A 93 16.61 -7.75 14.60
N SER A 94 16.28 -8.26 15.79
CA SER A 94 16.65 -9.63 16.20
C SER A 94 15.60 -10.69 15.87
N LYS A 95 14.30 -10.34 15.90
CA LYS A 95 13.18 -11.29 15.77
C LYS A 95 12.29 -11.05 14.54
N GLY A 96 12.50 -9.94 13.82
CA GLY A 96 11.76 -9.64 12.60
C GLY A 96 10.32 -9.20 12.81
N PHE A 97 9.98 -8.63 13.97
CA PHE A 97 8.70 -7.95 14.20
C PHE A 97 8.82 -6.88 15.30
N PHE A 98 8.01 -5.83 15.21
CA PHE A 98 7.91 -4.81 16.24
C PHE A 98 7.03 -5.32 17.39
N PRO A 99 7.44 -5.21 18.67
CA PRO A 99 6.75 -5.88 19.76
C PRO A 99 5.54 -5.11 20.28
N ALA A 100 4.42 -5.81 20.39
CA ALA A 100 3.19 -5.33 21.05
C ALA A 100 3.21 -5.56 22.57
N LEU A 101 2.24 -4.95 23.23
CA LEU A 101 1.85 -5.21 24.62
C LEU A 101 0.45 -5.84 24.64
N ARG A 102 0.14 -6.67 25.64
CA ARG A 102 -1.26 -7.08 25.87
C ARG A 102 -2.08 -5.86 26.32
N LEU A 103 -3.40 -5.90 26.08
CA LEU A 103 -4.28 -4.84 26.55
C LEU A 103 -4.19 -4.70 28.07
N GLY A 104 -3.91 -3.49 28.56
CA GLY A 104 -3.76 -3.18 29.98
C GLY A 104 -2.34 -3.30 30.53
N GLU A 105 -1.39 -3.86 29.78
CA GLU A 105 0.02 -3.84 30.19
C GLU A 105 0.57 -2.41 30.15
N LYS A 106 1.47 -2.12 31.09
CA LYS A 106 2.10 -0.81 31.21
C LYS A 106 3.18 -0.63 30.16
N GLU A 107 3.14 0.50 29.46
CA GLU A 107 4.23 0.91 28.58
C GLU A 107 5.51 1.15 29.40
N TRP A 108 6.59 0.55 28.95
CA TRP A 108 7.89 0.54 29.64
C TRP A 108 8.97 1.31 28.88
N VAL A 109 8.71 1.74 27.64
CA VAL A 109 9.59 2.65 26.89
C VAL A 109 9.02 4.07 26.92
N PRO A 110 9.63 5.02 27.66
CA PRO A 110 9.09 6.38 27.84
C PRO A 110 8.93 7.18 26.54
N ARG A 111 9.68 6.84 25.48
CA ARG A 111 9.60 7.52 24.18
C ARG A 111 8.35 7.16 23.39
N VAL A 112 7.69 6.05 23.70
CA VAL A 112 6.42 5.65 23.05
C VAL A 112 5.39 6.74 23.31
N HIS A 113 4.72 7.17 22.24
CA HIS A 113 3.69 8.19 22.35
C HIS A 113 2.48 7.62 23.12
N PRO A 114 1.93 8.33 24.13
CA PRO A 114 0.89 7.79 25.02
C PRO A 114 -0.42 7.42 24.29
N SER A 115 -0.86 8.25 23.34
CA SER A 115 -2.08 8.00 22.54
C SER A 115 -1.83 7.12 21.32
N GLU A 116 -0.78 7.40 20.55
CA GLU A 116 -0.45 6.67 19.32
C GLU A 116 0.10 5.26 19.58
N LYS A 117 0.65 4.99 20.76
CA LYS A 117 1.16 3.67 21.17
C LYS A 117 2.15 3.08 20.17
N ARG A 118 2.23 1.75 20.08
CA ARG A 118 3.24 1.01 19.31
C ARG A 118 2.81 0.64 17.89
N GLN A 119 1.52 0.46 17.64
CA GLN A 119 0.96 0.11 16.32
C GLN A 119 1.70 -1.08 15.67
N ALA A 120 2.03 -2.08 16.49
CA ALA A 120 3.12 -3.02 16.24
C ALA A 120 2.98 -3.88 14.98
N VAL A 121 1.74 -4.27 14.62
CA VAL A 121 1.46 -5.01 13.39
C VAL A 121 1.66 -4.10 12.19
N ALA A 122 1.06 -2.90 12.21
CA ALA A 122 1.18 -1.93 11.14
C ALA A 122 2.63 -1.53 10.87
N VAL A 123 3.37 -1.16 11.92
CA VAL A 123 4.80 -0.83 11.86
C VAL A 123 5.63 -1.97 11.26
N THR A 124 5.37 -3.22 11.65
CA THR A 124 6.12 -4.36 11.10
C THR A 124 5.87 -4.53 9.60
N LEU A 125 4.62 -4.38 9.16
CA LEU A 125 4.21 -4.58 7.77
C LEU A 125 4.76 -3.47 6.87
N GLU A 126 4.61 -2.22 7.28
CA GLU A 126 5.12 -1.07 6.52
C GLU A 126 6.65 -1.09 6.41
N HIS A 127 7.36 -1.38 7.49
CA HIS A 127 8.82 -1.49 7.42
C HIS A 127 9.28 -2.71 6.61
N SER A 128 8.49 -3.78 6.53
CA SER A 128 8.78 -4.89 5.60
C SER A 128 8.72 -4.42 4.14
N TYR A 129 7.78 -3.53 3.81
CA TYR A 129 7.70 -2.92 2.49
C TYR A 129 8.81 -1.89 2.25
N ASP A 130 9.12 -1.04 3.23
CA ASP A 130 10.23 -0.08 3.13
C ASP A 130 11.57 -0.80 2.92
N ASP A 131 11.82 -1.89 3.65
CA ASP A 131 13.01 -2.74 3.48
C ASP A 131 13.04 -3.38 2.08
N TRP A 132 11.89 -3.78 1.53
CA TRP A 132 11.84 -4.26 0.14
C TRP A 132 12.27 -3.19 -0.86
N CYS A 133 11.78 -1.95 -0.71
CA CYS A 133 12.18 -0.83 -1.56
C CYS A 133 13.68 -0.54 -1.43
N LEU A 134 14.21 -0.49 -0.20
CA LEU A 134 15.63 -0.31 0.03
C LEU A 134 16.47 -1.44 -0.57
N ALA A 135 15.99 -2.68 -0.54
CA ALA A 135 16.62 -3.80 -1.24
C ALA A 135 16.66 -3.57 -2.76
N GLN A 136 15.55 -3.14 -3.38
CA GLN A 136 15.54 -2.85 -4.83
C GLN A 136 16.50 -1.70 -5.20
N MET A 137 16.60 -0.68 -4.34
CA MET A 137 17.58 0.39 -4.49
C MET A 137 19.01 -0.15 -4.39
N ALA A 138 19.31 -0.96 -3.37
CA ALA A 138 20.63 -1.57 -3.18
C ALA A 138 21.05 -2.43 -4.38
N LYS A 139 20.14 -3.26 -4.90
CA LYS A 139 20.35 -4.07 -6.11
C LYS A 139 20.70 -3.20 -7.31
N SER A 140 19.97 -2.10 -7.51
CA SER A 140 20.18 -1.20 -8.64
C SER A 140 21.48 -0.41 -8.55
N LEU A 141 22.06 -0.31 -7.35
CA LEU A 141 23.38 0.27 -7.08
C LEU A 141 24.50 -0.78 -6.97
N ASN A 142 24.21 -2.04 -7.32
CA ASN A 142 25.14 -3.17 -7.22
C ASN A 142 25.72 -3.39 -5.80
N LYS A 143 24.91 -3.15 -4.76
CA LYS A 143 25.24 -3.38 -3.34
C LYS A 143 24.59 -4.69 -2.86
N MET A 144 25.13 -5.82 -3.33
CA MET A 144 24.45 -7.12 -3.19
C MET A 144 24.33 -7.60 -1.74
N ASP A 145 25.30 -7.32 -0.87
CA ASP A 145 25.19 -7.66 0.56
C ASP A 145 24.01 -6.92 1.23
N ASP A 146 23.84 -5.63 0.89
CA ASP A 146 22.72 -4.84 1.39
C ASP A 146 21.39 -5.31 0.77
N TYR A 147 21.39 -5.67 -0.53
CA TYR A 147 20.21 -6.26 -1.18
C TYR A 147 19.74 -7.52 -0.47
N ASP A 148 20.64 -8.47 -0.22
CA ASP A 148 20.28 -9.75 0.41
C ASP A 148 19.81 -9.54 1.86
N PHE A 149 20.46 -8.63 2.59
CA PHE A 149 20.07 -8.27 3.95
C PHE A 149 18.66 -7.66 4.03
N PHE A 150 18.38 -6.62 3.23
CA PHE A 150 17.09 -5.94 3.25
C PHE A 150 15.98 -6.76 2.59
N LEU A 151 16.29 -7.57 1.56
CA LEU A 151 15.33 -8.50 0.99
C LEU A 151 14.89 -9.54 2.02
N LYS A 152 15.82 -10.09 2.81
CA LYS A 152 15.46 -11.00 3.91
C LYS A 152 14.55 -10.31 4.93
N ARG A 153 14.87 -9.08 5.34
CA ARG A 153 14.02 -8.29 6.25
C ARG A 153 12.65 -7.97 5.63
N SER A 154 12.55 -7.82 4.32
CA SER A 154 11.27 -7.58 3.66
C SER A 154 10.24 -8.71 3.81
N HIS A 155 10.69 -9.91 4.20
CA HIS A 155 9.81 -11.04 4.53
C HIS A 155 9.35 -11.05 6.00
N ASN A 156 9.68 -10.05 6.81
CA ASN A 156 9.30 -9.96 8.22
C ASN A 156 7.78 -9.98 8.47
N TYR A 157 6.96 -9.58 7.49
CA TYR A 157 5.50 -9.73 7.56
C TYR A 157 5.05 -11.16 7.87
N GLN A 158 5.81 -12.18 7.44
CA GLN A 158 5.52 -13.59 7.68
C GLN A 158 5.53 -13.93 9.18
N ASN A 159 6.31 -13.19 9.98
CA ASN A 159 6.41 -13.41 11.42
C ASN A 159 5.13 -13.06 12.17
N LEU A 160 4.22 -12.29 11.58
CA LEU A 160 2.98 -11.87 12.21
C LEU A 160 1.73 -12.57 11.66
N TYR A 161 1.84 -13.40 10.63
CA TYR A 161 0.69 -14.16 10.16
C TYR A 161 0.35 -15.29 11.15
N ASP A 162 -0.81 -15.20 11.79
CA ASP A 162 -1.30 -16.24 12.70
C ASP A 162 -2.29 -17.15 11.95
N PRO A 163 -1.88 -18.37 11.56
CA PRO A 163 -2.73 -19.28 10.79
C PRO A 163 -3.96 -19.77 11.57
N ARG A 164 -3.97 -19.65 12.91
CA ARG A 164 -5.12 -20.08 13.75
C ARG A 164 -6.35 -19.21 13.50
N ILE A 165 -6.12 -17.94 13.19
CA ILE A 165 -7.16 -16.93 12.95
C ILE A 165 -7.16 -16.41 11.51
N GLY A 166 -6.09 -16.69 10.76
CA GLY A 166 -5.93 -16.29 9.37
C GLY A 166 -5.76 -14.78 9.16
N PHE A 167 -5.13 -14.08 10.11
CA PHE A 167 -4.85 -12.64 10.07
C PHE A 167 -3.43 -12.34 10.55
N MET A 168 -2.91 -11.17 10.17
CA MET A 168 -1.74 -10.60 10.84
C MET A 168 -2.10 -10.23 12.29
N ALA A 169 -1.30 -10.69 13.24
CA ALA A 169 -1.59 -10.58 14.67
C ALA A 169 -0.36 -10.11 15.46
N PRO A 170 -0.56 -9.41 16.58
CA PRO A 170 0.54 -8.87 17.39
C PRO A 170 1.26 -9.94 18.22
N LYS A 171 2.59 -9.79 18.34
CA LYS A 171 3.46 -10.58 19.23
C LYS A 171 4.12 -9.71 20.30
N SER A 172 4.25 -10.25 21.51
CA SER A 172 5.02 -9.63 22.60
C SER A 172 6.52 -9.72 22.34
N ALA A 173 7.31 -8.95 23.10
CA ALA A 173 8.76 -8.89 22.95
C ALA A 173 9.47 -10.24 23.11
N ASP A 174 8.88 -11.18 23.86
CA ASP A 174 9.37 -12.56 23.99
C ASP A 174 9.11 -13.43 22.75
N GLY A 175 8.20 -13.04 21.85
CA GLY A 175 7.82 -13.77 20.65
C GLY A 175 6.48 -14.52 20.74
N ASN A 176 5.79 -14.42 21.87
CA ASN A 176 4.48 -15.02 22.05
C ASN A 176 3.38 -14.17 21.42
N TRP A 177 2.29 -14.79 20.97
CA TRP A 177 1.09 -14.06 20.58
C TRP A 177 0.51 -13.34 21.81
N VAL A 178 0.16 -12.07 21.68
CA VAL A 178 -0.45 -11.31 22.79
C VAL A 178 -1.91 -11.70 23.04
N PHE A 179 -2.48 -12.51 22.14
CA PHE A 179 -3.83 -13.06 22.20
C PHE A 179 -3.82 -14.58 22.03
N SER A 180 -4.74 -15.26 22.72
CA SER A 180 -5.21 -16.57 22.30
C SER A 180 -6.15 -16.45 21.09
N GLU A 181 -6.40 -17.56 20.41
CA GLU A 181 -7.25 -17.64 19.21
C GLU A 181 -8.67 -17.08 19.43
N LYS A 182 -9.21 -17.21 20.66
CA LYS A 182 -10.55 -16.72 21.01
C LYS A 182 -10.58 -15.25 21.41
N GLU A 183 -9.42 -14.64 21.64
CA GLU A 183 -9.31 -13.28 22.17
C GLU A 183 -9.06 -12.23 21.08
N LEU A 184 -8.36 -12.56 19.99
CA LEU A 184 -8.23 -11.61 18.88
C LEU A 184 -9.53 -11.55 18.09
N ASP A 185 -10.22 -10.42 18.21
CA ASP A 185 -11.25 -10.01 17.28
C ASP A 185 -10.63 -9.20 16.12
N PRO A 186 -10.68 -9.68 14.87
CA PRO A 186 -10.05 -8.98 13.73
C PRO A 186 -10.70 -7.63 13.39
N ILE A 187 -11.92 -7.38 13.87
CA ILE A 187 -12.65 -6.12 13.66
C ILE A 187 -12.34 -5.15 14.81
N TRP A 188 -12.39 -5.62 16.05
CA TRP A 188 -12.45 -4.75 17.24
C TRP A 188 -11.16 -4.66 18.05
N SER A 189 -10.18 -5.56 17.83
CA SER A 189 -8.91 -5.50 18.57
C SER A 189 -8.05 -4.33 18.11
N GLY A 190 -7.32 -3.71 19.03
CA GLY A 190 -6.44 -2.56 18.76
C GLY A 190 -6.79 -1.31 19.57
N GLY A 191 -7.97 -1.27 20.19
CA GLY A 191 -8.43 -0.08 20.91
C GLY A 191 -8.79 1.08 19.98
N GLN A 192 -8.88 2.30 20.53
CA GLN A 192 -9.20 3.51 19.77
C GLN A 192 -8.23 3.68 18.60
N GLY A 193 -8.76 3.87 17.39
CA GLY A 193 -8.02 4.01 16.13
C GLY A 193 -7.13 2.82 15.80
N GLY A 194 -7.36 1.64 16.39
CA GLY A 194 -6.49 0.47 16.25
C GLY A 194 -5.12 0.59 16.94
N ARG A 195 -4.82 1.72 17.60
CA ARG A 195 -3.48 2.18 17.98
C ARG A 195 -2.62 1.19 18.78
N ALA A 196 -3.22 0.25 19.50
CA ALA A 196 -2.44 -0.77 20.20
C ALA A 196 -1.65 -1.69 19.25
N TYR A 197 -2.19 -1.98 18.05
CA TYR A 197 -1.62 -2.99 17.14
C TYR A 197 -1.63 -2.56 15.68
N TYR A 198 -2.64 -1.83 15.24
CA TYR A 198 -2.83 -1.34 13.88
C TYR A 198 -2.77 0.19 13.88
N THR A 199 -3.01 0.78 12.72
CA THR A 199 -3.04 2.24 12.53
C THR A 199 -4.32 2.62 11.80
N GLU A 200 -5.21 3.35 12.48
CA GLU A 200 -6.45 3.94 11.93
C GLU A 200 -7.55 2.93 11.60
N THR A 201 -7.14 1.70 11.31
CA THR A 201 -7.99 0.60 10.87
C THR A 201 -7.81 -0.61 11.77
N ASN A 202 -8.21 -1.79 11.28
CA ASN A 202 -8.13 -3.05 12.02
C ASN A 202 -7.39 -4.15 11.22
N ALA A 203 -7.50 -5.39 11.67
CA ALA A 203 -6.81 -6.54 11.09
C ALA A 203 -7.26 -6.85 9.66
N TRP A 204 -8.52 -6.54 9.32
CA TRP A 204 -9.06 -6.80 7.98
C TRP A 204 -8.34 -6.02 6.89
N THR A 205 -7.95 -4.78 7.18
CA THR A 205 -7.17 -3.96 6.24
C THR A 205 -5.70 -4.36 6.29
N TYR A 206 -5.08 -4.41 7.47
CA TYR A 206 -3.65 -4.66 7.61
C TYR A 206 -3.21 -6.06 7.18
N THR A 207 -4.08 -7.07 7.17
CA THR A 207 -3.69 -8.39 6.68
C THR A 207 -3.29 -8.42 5.20
N PHE A 208 -3.63 -7.38 4.44
CA PHE A 208 -3.32 -7.22 3.02
C PHE A 208 -2.16 -6.24 2.74
N GLN A 209 -1.52 -5.69 3.78
CA GLN A 209 -0.35 -4.79 3.66
C GLN A 209 0.95 -5.59 3.35
N VAL A 210 0.95 -6.27 2.20
CA VAL A 210 2.07 -7.08 1.67
C VAL A 210 2.15 -6.90 0.14
N GLN A 211 2.02 -5.66 -0.32
CA GLN A 211 1.97 -5.29 -1.75
C GLN A 211 3.25 -5.68 -2.52
N HIS A 212 4.40 -5.75 -1.85
CA HIS A 212 5.67 -6.17 -2.45
C HIS A 212 5.77 -7.67 -2.69
N ASP A 213 5.01 -8.48 -1.94
CA ASP A 213 5.02 -9.95 -2.05
C ASP A 213 3.62 -10.57 -1.88
N VAL A 214 2.71 -10.18 -2.78
CA VAL A 214 1.34 -10.72 -2.81
C VAL A 214 1.34 -12.24 -3.03
N ALA A 215 2.32 -12.78 -3.76
CA ALA A 215 2.48 -14.22 -3.95
C ALA A 215 2.80 -14.93 -2.63
N GLY A 216 3.72 -14.39 -1.83
CA GLY A 216 4.01 -14.87 -0.48
C GLY A 216 2.79 -14.81 0.43
N LEU A 217 1.99 -13.74 0.36
CA LEU A 217 0.74 -13.63 1.12
C LEU A 217 -0.31 -14.67 0.69
N ILE A 218 -0.46 -14.92 -0.61
CA ILE A 218 -1.33 -15.99 -1.13
C ILE A 218 -0.90 -17.35 -0.57
N ASN A 219 0.40 -17.63 -0.52
CA ASN A 219 0.93 -18.88 0.03
C ASN A 219 0.64 -19.00 1.53
N LEU A 220 0.83 -17.93 2.31
CA LEU A 220 0.49 -17.91 3.74
C LEU A 220 -0.99 -18.21 4.00
N MET A 221 -1.88 -17.70 3.14
CA MET A 221 -3.33 -17.93 3.25
C MET A 221 -3.78 -19.31 2.76
N GLY A 222 -2.86 -20.15 2.24
CA GLY A 222 -3.20 -21.49 1.75
C GLY A 222 -3.64 -21.54 0.29
N GLY A 223 -3.29 -20.53 -0.52
CA GLY A 223 -3.49 -20.53 -1.97
C GLY A 223 -4.51 -19.51 -2.48
N LYS A 224 -4.61 -19.44 -3.82
CA LYS A 224 -5.39 -18.40 -4.53
C LYS A 224 -6.87 -18.38 -4.12
N ASP A 225 -7.49 -19.54 -3.93
CA ASP A 225 -8.91 -19.61 -3.56
C ASP A 225 -9.17 -19.06 -2.14
N GLN A 226 -8.32 -19.41 -1.17
CA GLN A 226 -8.44 -18.89 0.20
C GLN A 226 -8.18 -17.38 0.25
N PHE A 227 -7.20 -16.92 -0.51
CA PHE A 227 -6.92 -15.49 -0.66
C PHE A 227 -8.11 -14.72 -1.25
N VAL A 228 -8.72 -15.25 -2.32
CA VAL A 228 -9.91 -14.66 -2.95
C VAL A 228 -11.11 -14.68 -2.01
N ASN A 229 -11.31 -15.75 -1.25
CA ASN A 229 -12.37 -15.82 -0.24
C ASN A 229 -12.16 -14.79 0.87
N LYS A 230 -10.92 -14.57 1.30
CA LYS A 230 -10.58 -13.53 2.29
C LYS A 230 -10.88 -12.12 1.76
N LEU A 231 -10.52 -11.83 0.50
CA LEU A 231 -10.87 -10.56 -0.15
C LEU A 231 -12.38 -10.40 -0.29
N ASP A 232 -13.10 -11.44 -0.72
CA ASP A 232 -14.55 -11.39 -0.83
C ASP A 232 -15.22 -11.14 0.52
N ALA A 233 -14.68 -11.75 1.60
CA ALA A 233 -15.14 -11.53 2.96
C ALA A 233 -14.86 -10.11 3.45
N LEU A 234 -13.71 -9.51 3.14
CA LEU A 234 -13.42 -8.10 3.46
C LEU A 234 -14.54 -7.17 2.96
N PHE A 235 -15.04 -7.38 1.74
CA PHE A 235 -16.09 -6.55 1.15
C PHE A 235 -17.53 -6.90 1.59
N GLN A 236 -17.70 -7.92 2.44
CA GLN A 236 -19.02 -8.42 2.88
C GLN A 236 -19.21 -8.35 4.39
N GLU A 237 -18.14 -8.65 5.14
CA GLU A 237 -18.15 -8.72 6.59
C GLU A 237 -18.62 -7.38 7.18
N GLN A 238 -19.50 -7.46 8.16
CA GLN A 238 -20.02 -6.29 8.85
C GLN A 238 -19.25 -6.12 10.15
N PHE A 239 -19.93 -5.96 11.28
CA PHE A 239 -19.31 -5.57 12.55
C PHE A 239 -19.17 -6.74 13.54
N GLY A 240 -19.11 -7.98 13.04
CA GLY A 240 -18.87 -9.20 13.83
C GLY A 240 -19.94 -9.49 14.89
N GLY A 241 -21.15 -8.95 14.75
CA GLY A 241 -22.26 -9.11 15.70
C GLY A 241 -22.07 -8.42 17.05
N LYS A 242 -20.92 -7.76 17.29
CA LYS A 242 -20.56 -7.12 18.58
C LYS A 242 -20.80 -5.61 18.62
N GLY A 243 -21.17 -5.01 17.49
CA GLY A 243 -21.47 -3.58 17.41
C GLY A 243 -22.24 -3.23 16.14
N ARG A 244 -22.60 -1.96 16.01
CA ARG A 244 -23.17 -1.39 14.78
C ARG A 244 -22.18 -0.38 14.22
N LYS A 245 -22.53 0.21 13.07
CA LYS A 245 -21.71 1.22 12.39
C LYS A 245 -21.31 2.38 13.32
N VAL A 246 -22.19 2.80 14.22
CA VAL A 246 -21.93 3.93 15.14
C VAL A 246 -20.80 3.59 16.13
N GLU A 247 -20.83 2.40 16.69
CA GLU A 247 -19.80 1.91 17.60
C GLU A 247 -18.47 1.70 16.85
N PHE A 248 -18.54 1.22 15.61
CA PHE A 248 -17.37 1.06 14.75
C PHE A 248 -16.70 2.40 14.47
N LEU A 249 -17.45 3.39 13.98
CA LEU A 249 -16.89 4.72 13.69
C LEU A 249 -16.50 5.49 14.94
N LYS A 250 -17.07 5.18 16.11
CA LYS A 250 -16.59 5.73 17.38
C LYS A 250 -15.18 5.22 17.71
N GLN A 251 -14.92 3.92 17.49
CA GLN A 251 -13.61 3.34 17.74
C GLN A 251 -12.61 3.62 16.61
N PHE A 252 -13.04 3.57 15.36
CA PHE A 252 -12.23 3.77 14.15
C PHE A 252 -12.79 4.97 13.35
N PRO A 253 -12.57 6.21 13.83
CA PRO A 253 -13.13 7.41 13.19
C PRO A 253 -12.65 7.59 11.76
N ASP A 254 -11.42 7.18 11.46
CA ASP A 254 -10.79 7.30 10.14
C ASP A 254 -11.19 6.13 9.20
N GLY A 255 -11.92 5.14 9.73
CA GLY A 255 -12.44 3.98 8.99
C GLY A 255 -13.68 4.30 8.14
N THR A 256 -13.65 5.37 7.35
CA THR A 256 -14.77 5.83 6.52
C THR A 256 -14.78 5.19 5.13
N GLY A 257 -15.79 5.48 4.30
CA GLY A 257 -15.94 4.87 2.97
C GLY A 257 -16.17 3.36 2.99
N LEU A 258 -16.95 2.86 3.95
CA LEU A 258 -17.11 1.43 4.25
C LEU A 258 -17.90 0.64 3.19
N ILE A 259 -17.29 -0.42 2.64
CA ILE A 259 -17.96 -1.49 1.89
C ILE A 259 -17.65 -2.82 2.61
N GLY A 260 -18.52 -3.20 3.55
CA GLY A 260 -18.16 -4.24 4.52
C GLY A 260 -17.08 -3.71 5.47
N GLN A 261 -15.97 -4.46 5.61
CA GLN A 261 -14.77 -4.05 6.34
C GLN A 261 -13.74 -3.32 5.47
N TYR A 262 -13.91 -3.27 4.15
CA TYR A 262 -13.08 -2.40 3.31
C TYR A 262 -13.43 -0.93 3.59
N ASN A 263 -12.43 -0.12 3.95
CA ASN A 263 -12.57 1.31 4.22
C ASN A 263 -11.85 2.13 3.15
N HIS A 264 -12.61 2.79 2.27
CA HIS A 264 -12.00 3.58 1.20
C HIS A 264 -11.49 4.95 1.64
N GLY A 265 -11.86 5.42 2.82
CA GLY A 265 -11.40 6.72 3.31
C GLY A 265 -10.04 6.71 4.00
N ASN A 266 -9.30 5.58 3.96
CA ASN A 266 -8.04 5.44 4.67
C ASN A 266 -7.01 4.67 3.83
N GLN A 267 -5.77 5.14 3.83
CA GLN A 267 -4.67 4.82 2.92
C GLN A 267 -4.29 3.33 2.87
N PRO A 268 -4.27 2.57 3.99
CA PRO A 268 -3.93 1.16 3.98
C PRO A 268 -4.93 0.31 3.17
N GLY A 269 -6.09 0.84 2.79
CA GLY A 269 -7.09 0.14 1.98
C GLY A 269 -6.90 0.25 0.47
N PHE A 270 -6.18 1.25 -0.03
CA PHE A 270 -6.31 1.72 -1.42
C PHE A 270 -5.92 0.69 -2.50
N HIS A 271 -4.91 -0.12 -2.23
CA HIS A 271 -4.42 -1.15 -3.15
C HIS A 271 -5.25 -2.45 -3.10
N ILE A 272 -6.03 -2.69 -2.03
CA ILE A 272 -6.62 -4.02 -1.76
C ILE A 272 -7.55 -4.48 -2.88
N SER A 273 -8.31 -3.55 -3.48
CA SER A 273 -9.24 -3.89 -4.57
C SER A 273 -8.54 -4.40 -5.84
N TYR A 274 -7.24 -4.10 -6.01
CA TYR A 274 -6.42 -4.58 -7.12
C TYR A 274 -5.79 -5.96 -6.87
N LEU A 275 -5.83 -6.48 -5.63
CA LEU A 275 -5.17 -7.74 -5.28
C LEU A 275 -5.82 -8.98 -5.93
N TYR A 276 -7.05 -8.88 -6.42
CA TYR A 276 -7.65 -9.99 -7.20
C TYR A 276 -6.89 -10.28 -8.50
N ASN A 277 -6.18 -9.30 -9.07
CA ASN A 277 -5.32 -9.51 -10.25
C ASN A 277 -4.28 -10.60 -9.99
N TYR A 278 -3.65 -10.57 -8.82
CA TYR A 278 -2.59 -11.49 -8.40
C TYR A 278 -3.11 -12.92 -8.11
N ALA A 279 -4.41 -13.07 -7.88
CA ALA A 279 -5.06 -14.36 -7.70
C ALA A 279 -5.77 -14.88 -8.97
N GLY A 280 -5.56 -14.23 -10.13
CA GLY A 280 -6.14 -14.65 -11.40
C GLY A 280 -7.64 -14.37 -11.51
N LYS A 281 -8.15 -13.37 -10.77
CA LYS A 281 -9.56 -12.95 -10.77
C LYS A 281 -9.73 -11.46 -11.14
N PRO A 282 -9.10 -10.93 -12.20
CA PRO A 282 -9.09 -9.49 -12.50
C PRO A 282 -10.48 -8.88 -12.72
N TRP A 283 -11.48 -9.67 -13.14
CA TRP A 283 -12.87 -9.20 -13.24
C TRP A 283 -13.46 -8.79 -11.88
N LYS A 284 -12.97 -9.35 -10.76
CA LYS A 284 -13.35 -8.90 -9.42
C LYS A 284 -12.73 -7.54 -9.10
N THR A 285 -11.47 -7.30 -9.47
CA THR A 285 -10.85 -5.95 -9.41
C THR A 285 -11.65 -4.94 -10.22
N GLN A 286 -11.95 -5.24 -11.49
CA GLN A 286 -12.75 -4.39 -12.37
C GLN A 286 -14.09 -4.01 -11.74
N ARG A 287 -14.79 -4.97 -11.13
CA ARG A 287 -16.04 -4.71 -10.42
C ARG A 287 -15.82 -3.80 -9.21
N ARG A 288 -14.89 -4.15 -8.31
CA ARG A 288 -14.69 -3.44 -7.03
C ARG A 288 -14.24 -2.01 -7.24
N VAL A 289 -13.26 -1.77 -8.11
CA VAL A 289 -12.76 -0.43 -8.44
C VAL A 289 -13.89 0.46 -8.97
N ARG A 290 -14.74 -0.08 -9.87
CA ARG A 290 -15.89 0.65 -10.43
C ARG A 290 -17.00 0.90 -9.41
N ASP A 291 -17.22 -0.03 -8.49
CA ASP A 291 -18.19 0.14 -7.42
C ASP A 291 -17.71 1.19 -6.41
N ILE A 292 -16.42 1.17 -6.03
CA ILE A 292 -15.79 2.16 -5.15
C ILE A 292 -15.89 3.57 -5.74
N MET A 293 -15.44 3.77 -6.99
CA MET A 293 -15.54 5.08 -7.66
C MET A 293 -16.98 5.59 -7.74
N LYS A 294 -17.95 4.70 -7.94
CA LYS A 294 -19.37 5.08 -8.05
C LYS A 294 -19.98 5.46 -6.70
N ILE A 295 -19.61 4.77 -5.62
CA ILE A 295 -20.23 4.94 -4.30
C ILE A 295 -19.63 6.15 -3.59
N TRP A 296 -18.31 6.34 -3.68
CA TRP A 296 -17.57 7.23 -2.78
C TRP A 296 -17.08 8.53 -3.40
N TYR A 297 -17.26 8.72 -4.71
CA TYR A 297 -16.83 9.93 -5.39
C TYR A 297 -17.98 10.61 -6.11
N ASN A 298 -18.07 11.93 -5.93
CA ASN A 298 -18.92 12.83 -6.71
C ASN A 298 -18.29 14.23 -6.73
N ASP A 299 -18.84 15.13 -7.54
CA ASP A 299 -18.38 16.51 -7.71
C ASP A 299 -19.00 17.50 -6.70
N GLY A 300 -19.71 17.01 -5.69
CA GLY A 300 -20.30 17.80 -4.62
C GLY A 300 -19.35 18.05 -3.43
N PRO A 301 -19.75 18.89 -2.47
CA PRO A 301 -18.96 19.22 -1.28
C PRO A 301 -18.73 18.03 -0.32
N LEU A 302 -19.46 16.93 -0.51
CA LEU A 302 -19.29 15.66 0.22
C LEU A 302 -18.74 14.56 -0.72
N GLY A 303 -17.97 14.98 -1.73
CA GLY A 303 -17.52 14.18 -2.85
C GLY A 303 -16.35 13.24 -2.58
N ILE A 304 -15.82 13.22 -1.36
CA ILE A 304 -14.75 12.33 -0.89
C ILE A 304 -15.19 11.64 0.39
N CYS A 305 -14.81 10.37 0.55
CA CYS A 305 -15.32 9.53 1.63
C CYS A 305 -14.49 9.55 2.92
N GLY A 306 -13.40 10.30 2.98
CA GLY A 306 -12.49 10.44 4.11
C GLY A 306 -11.66 11.71 3.96
N ASP A 307 -10.60 11.84 4.75
CA ASP A 307 -9.65 12.93 4.59
C ASP A 307 -8.98 12.85 3.22
N GLU A 308 -8.74 14.00 2.59
CA GLU A 308 -8.20 14.07 1.23
C GLU A 308 -6.73 13.59 1.17
N ASP A 309 -6.04 13.71 2.31
CA ASP A 309 -4.69 13.20 2.56
C ASP A 309 -3.67 13.68 1.53
N GLU A 310 -3.62 15.00 1.34
CA GLU A 310 -2.62 15.70 0.53
C GLU A 310 -2.53 15.22 -0.93
N GLY A 311 -3.67 14.83 -1.51
CA GLY A 311 -3.76 14.32 -2.87
C GLY A 311 -3.89 12.81 -2.97
N GLU A 312 -3.80 12.04 -1.88
CA GLU A 312 -3.74 10.58 -1.96
C GLU A 312 -5.07 9.99 -2.48
N LEU A 313 -6.23 10.35 -1.88
CA LEU A 313 -7.55 9.91 -2.37
C LEU A 313 -7.80 10.39 -3.81
N SER A 314 -7.49 11.65 -4.09
CA SER A 314 -7.65 12.21 -5.44
C SER A 314 -6.81 11.47 -6.46
N SER A 315 -5.56 11.12 -6.12
CA SER A 315 -4.67 10.38 -7.02
C SER A 315 -5.14 8.96 -7.25
N TRP A 316 -5.71 8.29 -6.24
CA TRP A 316 -6.34 6.98 -6.41
C TRP A 316 -7.47 7.03 -7.43
N TYR A 317 -8.34 8.04 -7.33
CA TYR A 317 -9.43 8.23 -8.27
C TYR A 317 -8.91 8.47 -9.69
N VAL A 318 -7.94 9.38 -9.86
CA VAL A 318 -7.36 9.69 -11.18
C VAL A 318 -6.77 8.44 -11.84
N PHE A 319 -5.94 7.68 -11.13
CA PHE A 319 -5.40 6.41 -11.61
C PHE A 319 -6.51 5.42 -12.01
N SER A 320 -7.43 5.16 -11.08
CA SER A 320 -8.51 4.19 -11.27
C SER A 320 -9.46 4.58 -12.41
N ALA A 321 -9.72 5.87 -12.60
CA ALA A 321 -10.53 6.41 -13.68
C ALA A 321 -9.88 6.23 -15.07
N MET A 322 -8.54 6.40 -15.14
CA MET A 322 -7.75 6.06 -16.33
C MET A 322 -7.70 4.55 -16.59
N GLY A 323 -7.96 3.73 -15.56
CA GLY A 323 -8.09 2.28 -15.65
C GLY A 323 -6.89 1.48 -15.15
N PHE A 324 -5.97 2.09 -14.40
CA PHE A 324 -4.80 1.39 -13.85
C PHE A 324 -4.28 2.05 -12.56
N TYR A 325 -3.58 1.30 -11.70
CA TYR A 325 -3.10 1.79 -10.40
C TYR A 325 -1.72 1.19 -10.03
N PRO A 326 -0.82 1.96 -9.40
CA PRO A 326 0.46 1.45 -8.91
C PRO A 326 0.29 0.79 -7.54
N VAL A 327 -0.02 -0.52 -7.50
CA VAL A 327 -0.21 -1.28 -6.25
C VAL A 327 1.02 -1.29 -5.34
N CYS A 328 2.22 -1.33 -5.94
CA CYS A 328 3.48 -1.42 -5.23
C CYS A 328 4.47 -0.40 -5.81
N PRO A 329 4.42 0.88 -5.39
CA PRO A 329 5.50 1.83 -5.70
C PRO A 329 6.89 1.25 -5.38
N GLY A 330 7.89 1.56 -6.20
CA GLY A 330 9.18 0.84 -6.20
C GLY A 330 9.17 -0.43 -7.06
N LYS A 331 8.01 -0.85 -7.57
CA LYS A 331 7.90 -1.73 -8.74
C LYS A 331 7.39 -0.90 -9.92
N PRO A 332 8.12 -0.78 -11.04
CA PRO A 332 7.71 0.05 -12.18
C PRO A 332 6.62 -0.65 -13.03
N VAL A 333 5.52 -1.04 -12.39
CA VAL A 333 4.38 -1.75 -12.97
C VAL A 333 3.08 -1.08 -12.51
N TYR A 334 2.09 -1.07 -13.40
CA TYR A 334 0.74 -0.60 -13.14
C TYR A 334 -0.25 -1.74 -13.31
N ASP A 335 -1.05 -1.99 -12.28
CA ASP A 335 -2.13 -2.97 -12.28
C ASP A 335 -3.36 -2.41 -12.99
N ILE A 336 -3.92 -3.17 -13.92
CA ILE A 336 -5.11 -2.77 -14.69
C ILE A 336 -6.35 -2.97 -13.81
N GLY A 337 -7.15 -1.91 -13.72
CA GLY A 337 -8.47 -1.89 -13.10
C GLY A 337 -9.57 -1.92 -14.16
N SER A 338 -10.42 -0.89 -14.18
CA SER A 338 -11.45 -0.72 -15.21
C SER A 338 -11.66 0.78 -15.48
N PRO A 339 -11.34 1.28 -16.69
CA PRO A 339 -11.47 2.71 -17.00
C PRO A 339 -12.94 3.16 -16.98
N ILE A 340 -13.14 4.47 -16.84
CA ILE A 340 -14.47 5.10 -16.92
C ILE A 340 -14.66 5.97 -18.17
N PHE A 341 -13.57 6.41 -18.81
CA PHE A 341 -13.61 7.22 -20.02
C PHE A 341 -13.39 6.37 -21.26
N GLU A 342 -14.10 6.68 -22.36
CA GLU A 342 -13.88 6.04 -23.67
C GLU A 342 -12.47 6.29 -24.19
N LYS A 343 -11.91 7.45 -23.88
CA LYS A 343 -10.59 7.89 -24.33
C LYS A 343 -9.88 8.67 -23.23
N THR A 344 -8.67 8.25 -22.89
CA THR A 344 -7.74 9.01 -22.04
C THR A 344 -6.45 9.25 -22.81
N ILE A 345 -5.98 10.48 -22.86
CA ILE A 345 -4.69 10.83 -23.47
C ILE A 345 -3.77 11.34 -22.37
N ILE A 346 -2.65 10.65 -22.18
CA ILE A 346 -1.62 11.04 -21.22
C ILE A 346 -0.44 11.62 -22.00
N ASN A 347 -0.04 12.86 -21.69
CA ASN A 347 1.22 13.39 -22.17
C ASN A 347 2.34 12.83 -21.28
N VAL A 348 3.22 12.02 -21.85
CA VAL A 348 4.29 11.32 -21.10
C VAL A 348 5.65 12.00 -21.29
N GLY A 349 5.63 13.25 -21.74
CA GLY A 349 6.81 14.06 -22.00
C GLY A 349 7.47 13.78 -23.36
N LYS A 350 8.49 14.57 -23.70
CA LYS A 350 9.28 14.42 -24.95
C LYS A 350 8.40 14.36 -26.22
N ASN A 351 7.31 15.12 -26.26
CA ASN A 351 6.30 15.14 -27.33
C ASN A 351 5.64 13.77 -27.61
N LYS A 352 5.63 12.86 -26.63
CA LYS A 352 4.99 11.55 -26.72
C LYS A 352 3.68 11.53 -25.96
N THR A 353 2.75 10.74 -26.47
CA THR A 353 1.47 10.50 -25.82
C THR A 353 1.24 9.00 -25.63
N PHE A 354 0.60 8.65 -24.52
CA PHE A 354 0.06 7.33 -24.27
C PHE A 354 -1.46 7.42 -24.29
N LEU A 355 -2.08 6.74 -25.24
CA LEU A 355 -3.51 6.73 -25.47
C LEU A 355 -4.12 5.48 -24.83
N ILE A 356 -5.13 5.65 -23.99
CA ILE A 356 -5.99 4.56 -23.52
C ILE A 356 -7.34 4.69 -24.22
N GLU A 357 -7.73 3.66 -24.96
CA GLU A 357 -9.01 3.58 -25.68
C GLU A 357 -9.86 2.45 -25.07
N ALA A 358 -10.94 2.79 -24.38
CA ALA A 358 -11.85 1.84 -23.76
C ALA A 358 -13.13 1.70 -24.60
N ARG A 359 -13.09 0.84 -25.62
CA ARG A 359 -14.19 0.66 -26.57
C ARG A 359 -15.42 0.11 -25.88
N ASN A 360 -16.56 0.75 -26.12
CA ASN A 360 -17.86 0.43 -25.53
C ASN A 360 -17.92 0.58 -24.00
N VAL A 361 -16.99 1.31 -23.36
CA VAL A 361 -17.08 1.54 -21.92
C VAL A 361 -18.36 2.28 -21.57
N SER A 362 -19.01 1.88 -20.48
CA SER A 362 -20.16 2.60 -19.93
C SER A 362 -20.35 2.22 -18.47
N ALA A 363 -21.36 2.78 -17.81
CA ALA A 363 -21.76 2.35 -16.47
C ALA A 363 -22.08 0.84 -16.40
N LYS A 364 -22.62 0.27 -17.49
CA LYS A 364 -22.95 -1.16 -17.63
C LYS A 364 -21.73 -1.97 -18.09
N ASN A 365 -21.00 -1.48 -19.08
CA ASN A 365 -19.87 -2.17 -19.68
C ASN A 365 -18.59 -1.86 -18.90
N LYS A 366 -18.41 -2.58 -17.78
CA LYS A 366 -17.31 -2.39 -16.85
C LYS A 366 -16.23 -3.48 -16.93
N TYR A 367 -16.45 -4.54 -17.70
CA TYR A 367 -15.54 -5.68 -17.74
C TYR A 367 -14.70 -5.71 -19.01
N ILE A 368 -13.39 -5.89 -18.87
CA ILE A 368 -12.46 -6.05 -20.00
C ILE A 368 -12.67 -7.43 -20.60
N GLN A 369 -12.99 -7.47 -21.89
CA GLN A 369 -13.13 -8.70 -22.69
C GLN A 369 -11.81 -9.08 -23.35
N SER A 370 -11.04 -8.09 -23.79
CA SER A 370 -9.68 -8.23 -24.31
C SER A 370 -8.93 -6.91 -24.19
N ALA A 371 -7.60 -6.98 -24.19
CA ALA A 371 -6.72 -5.81 -24.17
C ALA A 371 -5.61 -5.98 -25.22
N GLN A 372 -5.17 -4.84 -25.77
CA GLN A 372 -4.01 -4.77 -26.65
C GLN A 372 -3.11 -3.61 -26.26
N LEU A 373 -1.81 -3.85 -26.14
CA LEU A 373 -0.80 -2.81 -25.95
C LEU A 373 0.02 -2.70 -27.24
N ASN A 374 -0.04 -1.54 -27.88
CA ASN A 374 0.64 -1.26 -29.14
C ASN A 374 0.36 -2.31 -30.24
N GLY A 375 -0.91 -2.71 -30.36
CA GLY A 375 -1.39 -3.71 -31.33
C GLY A 375 -1.08 -5.17 -30.97
N LYS A 376 -0.40 -5.43 -29.84
CA LYS A 376 -0.12 -6.79 -29.36
C LYS A 376 -1.13 -7.17 -28.27
N SER A 377 -1.62 -8.40 -28.31
CA SER A 377 -2.51 -8.93 -27.27
C SER A 377 -1.86 -8.83 -25.89
N LEU A 378 -2.57 -8.25 -24.94
CA LEU A 378 -2.18 -8.14 -23.54
C LEU A 378 -3.11 -9.03 -22.70
N ASN A 379 -2.59 -10.18 -22.26
CA ASN A 379 -3.35 -11.20 -21.52
C ASN A 379 -2.97 -11.28 -20.04
N VAL A 380 -2.23 -10.28 -19.55
CA VAL A 380 -1.94 -10.07 -18.13
C VAL A 380 -2.56 -8.74 -17.69
N PRO A 381 -3.07 -8.62 -16.45
CA PRO A 381 -3.74 -7.42 -15.97
C PRO A 381 -2.74 -6.35 -15.48
N TRP A 382 -1.62 -6.15 -16.17
CA TRP A 382 -0.66 -5.10 -15.87
C TRP A 382 0.20 -4.72 -17.08
N PHE A 383 0.86 -3.57 -16.99
CA PHE A 383 1.88 -3.12 -17.93
C PHE A 383 2.98 -2.35 -17.18
N THR A 384 4.13 -2.14 -17.82
CA THR A 384 5.27 -1.50 -17.16
C THR A 384 5.26 0.01 -17.31
N HIS A 385 5.99 0.71 -16.43
CA HIS A 385 6.24 2.14 -16.62
C HIS A 385 6.97 2.43 -17.93
N ALA A 386 7.88 1.55 -18.36
CA ALA A 386 8.55 1.67 -19.65
C ALA A 386 7.57 1.61 -20.83
N ASP A 387 6.53 0.78 -20.75
CA ASP A 387 5.46 0.73 -21.76
C ASP A 387 4.70 2.06 -21.83
N LEU A 388 4.42 2.68 -20.67
CA LEU A 388 3.73 3.96 -20.56
C LEU A 388 4.53 5.10 -21.19
N VAL A 389 5.78 5.31 -20.73
CA VAL A 389 6.59 6.48 -21.13
C VAL A 389 7.16 6.38 -22.55
N LYS A 390 7.12 5.18 -23.14
CA LYS A 390 7.41 5.00 -24.57
C LYS A 390 6.33 5.65 -25.46
N GLY A 391 5.13 5.89 -24.92
CA GLY A 391 3.95 6.31 -25.66
C GLY A 391 3.31 5.15 -26.43
N GLY A 392 2.31 5.48 -27.23
CA GLY A 392 1.55 4.50 -28.02
C GLY A 392 0.13 4.32 -27.50
N THR A 393 -0.43 3.11 -27.62
CA THR A 393 -1.86 2.88 -27.37
C THR A 393 -2.13 1.60 -26.57
N LEU A 394 -2.95 1.71 -25.53
CA LEU A 394 -3.59 0.62 -24.82
C LEU A 394 -5.09 0.60 -25.17
N VAL A 395 -5.54 -0.46 -25.85
CA VAL A 395 -6.93 -0.61 -26.27
C VAL A 395 -7.61 -1.69 -25.42
N PHE A 396 -8.74 -1.36 -24.84
CA PHE A 396 -9.63 -2.30 -24.16
C PHE A 396 -10.90 -2.50 -24.96
N GLN A 397 -11.35 -3.75 -25.07
CA GLN A 397 -12.72 -4.08 -25.47
C GLN A 397 -13.56 -4.29 -24.22
N MET A 398 -14.50 -3.41 -23.94
CA MET A 398 -15.35 -3.50 -22.74
C MET A 398 -16.64 -4.30 -23.01
N GLY A 399 -17.18 -4.91 -21.97
CA GLY A 399 -18.42 -5.69 -22.01
C GLY A 399 -19.19 -5.67 -20.68
N PRO A 400 -20.48 -6.06 -20.70
CA PRO A 400 -21.37 -5.99 -19.55
C PRO A 400 -21.22 -7.16 -18.57
N ARG A 401 -20.51 -8.23 -18.96
CA ARG A 401 -20.30 -9.44 -18.14
C ARG A 401 -18.81 -9.74 -18.00
N PRO A 402 -18.38 -10.34 -16.87
CA PRO A 402 -17.00 -10.78 -16.70
C PRO A 402 -16.52 -11.67 -17.86
N ASN A 403 -15.32 -11.42 -18.35
CA ASN A 403 -14.54 -12.44 -19.05
C ASN A 403 -13.59 -13.09 -18.02
N GLU A 404 -13.89 -14.31 -17.60
CA GLU A 404 -13.09 -15.02 -16.59
C GLU A 404 -11.77 -15.60 -17.13
N GLN A 405 -11.52 -15.49 -18.45
CA GLN A 405 -10.31 -15.98 -19.10
C GLN A 405 -9.25 -14.88 -19.32
N TRP A 406 -9.66 -13.61 -19.43
CA TRP A 406 -8.69 -12.53 -19.62
C TRP A 406 -7.95 -12.24 -18.32
N GLY A 407 -6.62 -12.28 -18.34
CA GLY A 407 -5.78 -11.97 -17.18
C GLY A 407 -5.88 -12.97 -16.01
N SER A 408 -6.40 -14.18 -16.25
CA SER A 408 -6.65 -15.17 -15.18
C SER A 408 -5.47 -16.09 -14.87
N ASN A 409 -4.41 -16.05 -15.68
CA ASN A 409 -3.17 -16.81 -15.46
C ASN A 409 -1.96 -15.87 -15.22
N PRO A 410 -1.95 -15.14 -14.09
CA PRO A 410 -0.90 -14.19 -13.73
C PRO A 410 0.40 -14.86 -13.27
#